data_AF-P94130-F1
#
_entry.id   AF-P94130-F1
#
_cell.length_a   1.000
_cell.length_b   1.000
_cell.length_c   1.000
_cell.angle_alpha   90.00
_cell.angle_beta   90.00
_cell.angle_gamma   90.00
#
_symmetry.space_group_name_H-M   'P 1'
#
loop_
_entity.id
_entity.type
_entity.pdbx_description
1 polymer ?
#
loop_
_entity_poly.entity_id
_entity_poly.type
_entity_poly.pdbx_seq_one_letter_code
_entity_poly.pdbx_strand_id
1 'polypeptide(L)' 'MGALEGFRVLDLSRVLAGPWCGQVLADLGAEVIKVERPKHGDDTRAWGPPWMKDDEGRDTHEAAYYQST' A
#
# COMPACT_ATOMS: atom_id res chain seq x y z
N MET A 1 -17.68 12.78 -5.81
CA MET A 1 -16.73 13.90 -5.64
C MET A 1 -16.13 13.78 -4.25
N GLY A 2 -14.84 13.43 -4.16
CA GLY A 2 -14.15 13.19 -2.88
C GLY A 2 -13.68 14.49 -2.23
N ALA A 3 -13.57 14.56 -0.90
CA ALA A 3 -13.11 15.76 -0.19
C ALA A 3 -11.69 16.21 -0.59
N LEU A 4 -10.86 15.27 -1.08
CA LEU A 4 -9.49 15.50 -1.55
C LEU A 4 -9.32 15.23 -3.05
N GLU A 5 -10.40 15.26 -3.81
CA GLU A 5 -10.32 15.09 -5.27
C GLU A 5 -9.43 16.17 -5.92
N GLY A 6 -8.56 15.75 -6.83
CA GLY A 6 -7.60 16.63 -7.50
C GLY A 6 -6.27 16.84 -6.75
N PHE A 7 -6.14 16.35 -5.52
CA PHE A 7 -4.86 16.35 -4.80
C PHE A 7 -4.01 15.13 -5.17
N ARG A 8 -2.69 15.35 -5.31
CA ARG A 8 -1.68 14.31 -5.47
C ARG A 8 -0.77 14.26 -4.25
N VAL A 9 -0.56 13.07 -3.71
CA VAL A 9 0.26 12.83 -2.50
C VAL A 9 1.35 11.82 -2.83
N LEU A 10 2.60 12.15 -2.52
CA LEU A 10 3.70 11.19 -2.52
C LEU A 10 3.83 10.60 -1.13
N ASP A 11 3.55 9.31 -0.97
CA ASP A 11 3.74 8.59 0.28
C ASP A 11 5.11 7.87 0.28
N LEU A 12 6.06 8.46 1.00
CA LEU A 12 7.42 7.93 1.22
C LEU A 12 7.56 7.17 2.54
N SER A 13 6.45 7.01 3.27
CA SER A 13 6.45 6.39 4.58
C SER A 13 6.59 4.87 4.49
N ARG A 14 6.73 4.22 5.65
CA ARG A 14 6.81 2.77 5.74
C ARG A 14 6.01 2.22 6.92
N VAL A 15 5.78 0.92 6.91
CA VAL A 15 5.19 0.16 8.00
C VAL A 15 3.70 0.44 8.17
N LEU A 16 3.29 1.18 9.20
CA LEU A 16 1.87 1.27 9.59
C LEU A 16 1.36 2.70 9.60
N ALA A 17 1.94 3.57 10.44
CA ALA A 17 1.36 4.89 10.71
C ALA A 17 1.25 5.77 9.45
N GLY A 18 2.29 5.78 8.62
CA GLY A 18 2.31 6.57 7.39
C GLY A 18 1.41 5.99 6.30
N PRO A 19 1.51 4.69 5.97
CA PRO A 19 0.60 4.08 4.98
C PRO A 19 -0.87 4.16 5.40
N TRP A 20 -1.19 4.11 6.69
CA TRP A 20 -2.55 4.36 7.19
C TRP A 20 -3.04 5.77 6.85
N CYS A 21 -2.20 6.78 7.09
CA CYS A 21 -2.49 8.16 6.71
C CYS A 21 -2.72 8.27 5.19
N GLY A 22 -1.81 7.68 4.40
CA GLY A 22 -1.93 7.64 2.94
C GLY A 22 -3.24 7.00 2.47
N GLN A 23 -3.63 5.87 3.07
CA GLN A 23 -4.88 5.20 2.75
C GLN A 23 -6.10 6.08 3.05
N VAL A 24 -6.14 6.75 4.21
CA VAL A 24 -7.23 7.67 4.54
C VAL A 24 -7.32 8.83 3.55
N LEU A 25 -6.18 9.37 3.10
CA LEU A 25 -6.17 10.42 2.06
C LEU A 25 -6.71 9.90 0.72
N ALA A 26 -6.35 8.66 0.34
CA ALA A 26 -6.85 8.01 -0.87
C ALA A 26 -8.36 7.76 -0.79
N ASP A 27 -8.86 7.27 0.35
CA ASP A 27 -10.29 7.04 0.61
C ASP A 27 -11.10 8.35 0.53
N LEU A 28 -10.48 9.48 0.88
CA LEU A 28 -11.06 10.82 0.73
C LEU A 28 -10.95 11.39 -0.70
N GLY A 29 -10.31 10.68 -1.63
CA GLY A 29 -10.28 11.00 -3.06
C GLY A 29 -8.95 11.55 -3.58
N ALA A 30 -7.88 11.56 -2.78
CA ALA A 30 -6.55 11.95 -3.27
C ALA A 30 -5.93 10.85 -4.15
N GLU A 31 -5.13 11.24 -5.13
CA GLU A 31 -4.22 10.34 -5.85
C GLU A 31 -2.95 10.15 -5.01
N VAL A 32 -2.86 9.02 -4.29
CA VAL A 32 -1.73 8.71 -3.41
C VAL A 32 -0.79 7.75 -4.12
N ILE A 33 0.42 8.23 -4.42
CA ILE A 33 1.48 7.44 -5.06
C ILE A 33 2.42 6.95 -3.97
N LYS A 34 2.39 5.65 -3.71
CA LYS A 34 3.31 5.00 -2.79
C LYS A 34 4.67 4.80 -3.46
N VAL A 35 5.73 5.36 -2.87
CA VAL A 35 7.10 5.16 -3.36
C VAL A 35 7.80 4.19 -2.42
N GLU A 36 8.39 3.14 -3.00
CA GLU A 36 9.03 2.08 -2.23
C GLU A 36 10.42 1.73 -2.75
N ARG A 37 11.18 0.99 -1.92
CA ARG A 37 12.53 0.56 -2.27
C ARG A 37 12.49 -0.45 -3.42
N PRO A 38 13.29 -0.27 -4.48
CA PRO A 38 13.42 -1.27 -5.52
C PRO A 38 13.72 -2.65 -4.94
N LYS A 39 13.09 -3.68 -5.50
CA LYS A 39 13.25 -5.11 -5.16
C LYS A 39 12.74 -5.55 -3.77
N HIS A 40 12.55 -4.65 -2.82
CA HIS A 40 12.17 -4.99 -1.44
C HIS A 40 10.80 -4.45 -1.05
N GLY A 41 10.42 -3.29 -1.59
CA GLY A 41 9.21 -2.61 -1.20
C GLY A 41 9.21 -2.09 0.25
N ASP A 42 8.02 -1.94 0.80
CA ASP A 42 7.72 -1.76 2.22
C ASP A 42 8.02 -3.04 3.01
N ASP A 43 8.53 -2.89 4.23
CA ASP A 43 8.88 -4.03 5.09
C ASP A 43 7.67 -4.95 5.35
N THR A 44 6.46 -4.38 5.40
CA THR A 44 5.21 -5.11 5.67
C THR A 44 4.80 -6.07 4.56
N ARG A 45 5.34 -5.92 3.33
CA ARG A 45 5.15 -6.90 2.25
C ARG A 45 5.66 -8.29 2.64
N ALA A 46 6.75 -8.35 3.41
CA ALA A 46 7.36 -9.60 3.83
C ALA A 46 6.90 -10.10 5.21
N TRP A 47 5.97 -9.40 5.88
CA TRP A 47 5.49 -9.75 7.22
C TRP A 47 4.42 -10.86 7.20
N GLY A 48 4.67 -11.93 6.45
CA GLY A 48 3.84 -13.13 6.47
C GLY A 48 4.34 -14.19 7.45
N PRO A 49 3.59 -15.30 7.60
CA PRO A 49 2.26 -15.54 7.02
C PRO A 49 1.12 -14.76 7.72
N PRO A 50 -0.07 -14.59 7.09
CA PRO A 50 -0.51 -15.20 5.82
C PRO A 50 0.01 -14.48 4.57
N TRP A 51 0.28 -15.26 3.52
CA TRP A 51 0.67 -14.75 2.20
C TRP A 51 -0.56 -14.56 1.31
N MET A 52 -0.54 -13.54 0.44
CA MET A 52 -1.54 -13.40 -0.62
C MET A 52 -1.42 -14.57 -1.59
N LYS A 53 -2.53 -14.93 -2.23
CA LYS A 53 -2.55 -15.95 -3.28
C LYS A 53 -2.35 -15.32 -4.66
N ASP A 54 -1.65 -16.02 -5.54
CA ASP A 54 -1.63 -15.70 -6.97
C ASP A 54 -2.92 -16.18 -7.67
N ASP A 55 -3.04 -15.90 -8.97
CA ASP A 55 -4.20 -16.28 -9.79
C ASP A 55 -4.42 -17.81 -9.88
N GLU A 56 -3.39 -18.61 -9.57
CA GLU A 56 -3.45 -20.07 -9.52
C GLU A 56 -3.72 -20.60 -8.09
N GLY A 57 -3.90 -19.72 -7.11
CA GLY A 57 -4.18 -20.06 -5.72
C GLY A 57 -2.95 -20.46 -4.88
N ARG A 58 -1.73 -20.26 -5.40
CA ARG A 58 -0.47 -20.56 -4.68
C ARG A 58 -0.08 -19.38 -3.79
N ASP A 59 0.64 -19.66 -2.70
CA ASP A 59 1.18 -18.59 -1.86
C ASP A 59 2.20 -17.74 -2.64
N THR A 60 2.04 -16.43 -2.54
CA THR A 60 3.06 -15.45 -2.91
C THR A 60 4.06 -15.25 -1.76
N HIS A 61 4.97 -14.29 -1.90
CA HIS A 61 5.81 -13.78 -0.82
C HIS A 61 5.39 -12.37 -0.36
N GLU A 62 4.14 -12.01 -0.62
CA GLU A 62 3.56 -10.70 -0.28
C GLU A 62 2.45 -10.87 0.77
N ALA A 63 2.45 -10.04 1.80
CA ALA A 63 1.42 -9.95 2.84
C ALA A 63 0.55 -8.69 2.64
N ALA A 64 -0.66 -8.69 3.20
CA ALA A 64 -1.70 -7.71 2.89
C ALA A 64 -1.91 -6.64 3.98
N TYR A 65 -0.84 -6.06 4.53
CA TYR A 65 -1.00 -4.92 5.48
C TYR A 65 -1.42 -3.65 4.75
N TYR A 66 -0.71 -3.31 3.68
CA TYR A 66 -1.03 -2.22 2.78
C TYR A 66 -0.77 -2.66 1.35
N GLN A 67 -1.76 -2.50 0.49
CA GLN A 67 -1.62 -2.74 -0.94
C GLN A 67 -2.17 -1.54 -1.68
N SER A 68 -1.34 -0.99 -2.57
CA SER A 68 -1.75 -0.02 -3.57
C SER A 68 -1.79 -0.73 -4.91
N THR A 69 -2.87 -0.54 -5.66
CA THR A 69 -3.03 -1.09 -7.01
C THR A 69 -2.22 -0.32 -8.04
#